data_AF-A0A3P8EJ65-F1
#
_entry.id   AF-A0A3P8EJ65-F1
#
_cell.length_a   1.000
_cell.length_b   1.000
_cell.length_c   1.000
_cell.angle_alpha   90.00
_cell.angle_beta   90.00
_cell.angle_gamma   90.00
#
_symmetry.space_group_name_H-M   'P 1'
#
loop_
_entity.id
_entity.type
_entity.pdbx_description
1 polymer ?
#
loop_
_entity_poly.entity_id
_entity_poly.type
_entity_poly.pdbx_seq_one_letter_code
_entity_poly.pdbx_strand_id
1 'polypeptide(L)'
;MQSITDVIQAKIHRILNVKCCIRLFRVLLCNLDKQCGFGCQLHHVAFCFVTAFGSERTMVLNNDGASWRYSKQGWLGAFLPITRCKYDDVIEVGGSTTAAAVSEQLHFSSRPNYLPLSIPKPLADQLLKLHSNPPAYFISQVASLSISNVPFDKGPVVGLQIRRTDKIGTEAAYHSVEEYMQWTERWFKVDRKQLQNVTRRIFVATDDPSVFPEIQKKYPTYEVYGDQKTAKTAQMESRYTDSSLYGVVRDIRLLSHCNYLVCTFSSQVCRMGYELMQILQGDAGESFHSLDDIYYFGGQHAHEVVAVEGYIPEKSGEIELRVGDIIGIAGNHWNGFSKGKNRRTGDEGVFPSYKVSSFTLRFVFIYNSLKACGSAAEQSVAITYTYSRVSWFGKHTGQANLLPLLSWRSSVRL
;
A
#
# COMPACT_ATOMS: atom_id res chain seq x y z
N MET A 1 -17.02 1.07 -6.87
CA MET A 1 -15.96 0.96 -5.85
C MET A 1 -16.44 0.39 -4.53
N GLN A 2 -17.41 0.99 -3.82
CA GLN A 2 -17.84 0.49 -2.50
C GLN A 2 -18.20 -1.00 -2.46
N SER A 3 -18.98 -1.51 -3.44
CA SER A 3 -19.30 -2.94 -3.50
C SER A 3 -18.07 -3.86 -3.61
N ILE A 4 -16.98 -3.41 -4.23
CA ILE A 4 -15.74 -4.18 -4.33
C ILE A 4 -15.04 -4.18 -2.96
N THR A 5 -14.96 -3.03 -2.30
CA THR A 5 -14.49 -2.89 -0.91
C THR A 5 -15.23 -3.89 -0.02
N ASP A 6 -16.56 -3.89 -0.04
CA ASP A 6 -17.39 -4.73 0.83
C ASP A 6 -17.11 -6.23 0.63
N VAL A 7 -16.95 -6.67 -0.62
CA VAL A 7 -16.60 -8.07 -0.95
C VAL A 7 -15.22 -8.46 -0.40
N ILE A 8 -14.23 -7.58 -0.54
CA ILE A 8 -12.89 -7.82 -0.03
C ILE A 8 -12.90 -7.84 1.51
N GLN A 9 -13.52 -6.85 2.15
CA GLN A 9 -13.61 -6.73 3.61
C GLN A 9 -14.38 -7.90 4.24
N ALA A 10 -15.47 -8.36 3.63
CA ALA A 10 -16.22 -9.52 4.12
C ALA A 10 -15.36 -10.79 4.13
N LYS A 11 -14.53 -10.98 3.11
CA LYS A 11 -13.61 -12.11 3.05
C LYS A 11 -12.46 -11.97 4.06
N ILE A 12 -11.87 -10.79 4.16
CA ILE A 12 -10.85 -10.46 5.16
C ILE A 12 -11.37 -10.84 6.55
N HIS A 13 -12.55 -10.34 6.92
CA HIS A 13 -13.17 -10.61 8.19
C HIS A 13 -13.38 -12.10 8.43
N ARG A 14 -13.75 -12.86 7.40
CA ARG A 14 -13.95 -14.32 7.48
C ARG A 14 -12.66 -15.11 7.75
N ILE A 15 -11.55 -14.73 7.12
CA ILE A 15 -10.24 -15.42 7.27
C ILE A 15 -9.64 -15.15 8.66
N LEU A 16 -9.89 -13.96 9.21
CA LEU A 16 -9.30 -13.53 10.48
C LEU A 16 -10.17 -13.84 11.70
N ASN A 17 -11.49 -13.93 11.53
CA ASN A 17 -12.43 -14.25 12.61
C ASN A 17 -12.95 -15.68 12.46
N VAL A 18 -12.02 -16.65 12.46
CA VAL A 18 -12.36 -18.07 12.51
C VAL A 18 -12.98 -18.42 13.87
N LYS A 19 -13.94 -19.35 13.88
CA LYS A 19 -14.60 -19.80 15.12
C LYS A 19 -13.68 -20.66 16.01
N CYS A 20 -12.66 -21.28 15.43
CA CYS A 20 -11.71 -22.14 16.12
C CYS A 20 -10.28 -21.75 15.72
N CYS A 21 -9.44 -21.51 16.72
CA CYS A 21 -8.02 -21.17 16.53
C CYS A 21 -7.08 -22.37 16.64
N ILE A 22 -7.63 -23.56 16.92
CA ILE A 22 -6.89 -24.77 17.31
C ILE A 22 -6.29 -25.49 16.10
N ARG A 23 -5.05 -25.99 16.24
CA ARG A 23 -4.22 -27.01 15.52
C ARG A 23 -4.60 -27.58 14.13
N LEU A 24 -5.87 -27.61 13.72
CA LEU A 24 -6.34 -28.10 12.42
C LEU A 24 -6.43 -26.99 11.33
N PHE A 25 -6.23 -25.72 11.70
CA PHE A 25 -6.34 -24.59 10.77
C PHE A 25 -4.99 -24.17 10.18
N ARG A 26 -5.01 -23.80 8.89
CA ARG A 26 -3.81 -23.30 8.18
C ARG A 26 -3.49 -21.89 8.69
N VAL A 27 -2.39 -21.73 9.41
CA VAL A 27 -1.96 -20.45 10.00
C VAL A 27 -0.75 -19.90 9.23
N LEU A 28 -0.59 -18.58 9.22
CA LEU A 28 0.63 -17.91 8.79
C LEU A 28 1.15 -17.07 9.94
N LEU A 29 2.38 -17.35 10.38
CA LEU A 29 3.05 -16.56 11.41
C LEU A 29 3.84 -15.44 10.74
N CYS A 30 3.54 -14.19 11.12
CA CYS A 30 4.20 -13.00 10.61
C CYS A 30 5.01 -12.34 11.71
N ASN A 31 6.27 -12.00 11.44
CA ASN A 31 7.10 -11.28 12.40
C ASN A 31 6.91 -9.78 12.21
N LEU A 32 6.55 -9.04 13.26
CA LEU A 32 6.34 -7.59 13.16
C LEU A 32 7.67 -6.81 13.07
N ASP A 33 8.69 -7.22 13.84
CA ASP A 33 9.87 -6.39 14.11
C ASP A 33 10.99 -6.58 13.08
N LYS A 34 10.67 -6.36 11.80
CA LYS A 34 11.67 -6.31 10.72
C LYS A 34 12.64 -5.16 10.98
N GLN A 35 13.93 -5.35 10.65
CA GLN A 35 15.01 -4.36 10.88
C GLN A 35 14.95 -3.18 9.90
N CYS A 36 13.89 -2.37 9.98
CA CYS A 36 13.67 -1.17 9.19
C CYS A 36 12.68 -0.23 9.89
N GLY A 37 12.43 0.96 9.31
CA GLY A 37 11.49 1.93 9.86
C GLY A 37 10.01 1.50 9.75
N PHE A 38 9.15 2.25 10.42
CA PHE A 38 7.71 2.01 10.57
C PHE A 38 7.01 1.60 9.26
N GLY A 39 7.15 2.40 8.19
CA GLY A 39 6.48 2.12 6.93
C GLY A 39 6.90 0.79 6.30
N CYS A 40 8.19 0.44 6.39
CA CYS A 40 8.69 -0.85 5.92
C CYS A 40 8.16 -2.03 6.75
N GLN A 41 8.04 -1.87 8.08
CA GLN A 41 7.43 -2.89 8.94
C GLN A 41 5.94 -3.08 8.64
N LEU A 42 5.21 -1.99 8.34
CA LEU A 42 3.79 -2.10 8.00
C LEU A 42 3.55 -2.70 6.61
N HIS A 43 4.39 -2.39 5.62
CA HIS A 43 4.33 -3.11 4.34
C HIS A 43 4.71 -4.58 4.46
N HIS A 44 5.59 -4.94 5.40
CA HIS A 44 5.86 -6.34 5.72
C HIS A 44 4.62 -7.04 6.30
N VAL A 45 3.92 -6.41 7.25
CA VAL A 45 2.62 -6.91 7.75
C VAL A 45 1.59 -7.02 6.62
N ALA A 46 1.53 -6.05 5.71
CA ALA A 46 0.66 -6.11 4.53
C ALA A 46 1.04 -7.25 3.57
N PHE A 47 2.34 -7.51 3.38
CA PHE A 47 2.85 -8.63 2.59
C PHE A 47 2.45 -9.99 3.20
N CYS A 48 2.64 -10.16 4.52
CA CYS A 48 2.14 -11.32 5.26
C CYS A 48 0.64 -11.49 5.06
N PHE A 49 -0.10 -10.39 5.14
CA PHE A 49 -1.54 -10.41 5.02
C PHE A 49 -1.97 -10.87 3.62
N VAL A 50 -1.41 -10.30 2.56
CA VAL A 50 -1.70 -10.70 1.17
C VAL A 50 -1.33 -12.17 0.96
N THR A 51 -0.22 -12.62 1.53
CA THR A 51 0.20 -14.03 1.49
C THR A 51 -0.79 -14.94 2.20
N ALA A 52 -1.26 -14.56 3.39
CA ALA A 52 -2.25 -15.29 4.15
C ALA A 52 -3.61 -15.32 3.41
N PHE A 53 -4.02 -14.19 2.84
CA PHE A 53 -5.24 -14.05 2.05
C PHE A 53 -5.23 -14.90 0.78
N GLY A 54 -4.09 -14.96 0.08
CA GLY A 54 -3.90 -15.76 -1.14
C GLY A 54 -3.76 -17.26 -0.87
N SER A 55 -3.19 -17.63 0.27
CA SER A 55 -2.99 -19.03 0.68
C SER A 55 -4.11 -19.61 1.55
N GLU A 56 -5.18 -18.85 1.79
CA GLU A 56 -6.31 -19.22 2.66
C GLU A 56 -5.88 -19.57 4.09
N ARG A 57 -4.94 -18.79 4.63
CA ARG A 57 -4.40 -18.95 5.98
C ARG A 57 -4.88 -17.83 6.89
N THR A 58 -5.14 -18.14 8.15
CA THR A 58 -5.34 -17.13 9.18
C THR A 58 -3.97 -16.58 9.58
N MET A 59 -3.79 -15.26 9.44
CA MET A 59 -2.56 -14.59 9.86
C MET A 59 -2.56 -14.35 11.37
N VAL A 60 -1.47 -14.72 12.04
CA VAL A 60 -1.20 -14.44 13.46
C VAL A 60 0.15 -13.74 13.56
N LEU A 61 0.24 -12.67 14.36
CA LEU A 61 1.52 -12.02 14.63
C LEU A 61 2.33 -12.86 15.61
N ASN A 62 3.63 -12.95 15.37
CA ASN A 62 4.55 -13.61 16.29
C ASN A 62 4.45 -12.95 17.68
N ASN A 63 4.28 -13.76 18.73
CA ASN A 63 4.08 -13.31 20.11
C ASN A 63 3.01 -12.19 20.22
N ASP A 64 1.91 -12.31 19.48
CA ASP A 64 0.82 -11.31 19.40
C ASP A 64 1.29 -9.88 19.03
N GLY A 65 2.51 -9.73 18.48
CA GLY A 65 3.12 -8.45 18.19
C GLY A 65 3.62 -7.69 19.43
N ALA A 66 3.81 -8.35 20.58
CA ALA A 66 4.23 -7.71 21.83
C ALA A 66 5.66 -7.12 21.77
N SER A 67 6.56 -7.73 21.00
CA SER A 67 7.98 -7.35 20.92
C SER A 67 8.26 -6.33 19.80
N TRP A 68 7.56 -5.19 19.81
CA TRP A 68 7.71 -4.17 18.77
C TRP A 68 8.56 -2.98 19.23
N ARG A 69 9.57 -2.58 18.44
CA ARG A 69 10.47 -1.48 18.81
C ARG A 69 9.81 -0.10 18.93
N TYR A 70 8.65 0.09 18.29
CA TYR A 70 7.95 1.38 18.29
C TYR A 70 7.03 1.58 19.50
N SER A 71 6.62 0.51 20.18
CA SER A 71 5.72 0.61 21.34
C SER A 71 5.95 -0.54 22.32
N LYS A 72 6.05 -0.21 23.61
CA LYS A 72 6.09 -1.21 24.69
C LYS A 72 4.81 -2.02 24.81
N GLN A 73 3.69 -1.51 24.27
CA GLN A 73 2.41 -2.21 24.20
C GLN A 73 2.31 -3.10 22.94
N GLY A 74 3.38 -3.18 22.15
CA GLY A 74 3.39 -3.92 20.90
C GLY A 74 2.40 -3.37 19.89
N TRP A 75 1.88 -4.26 19.05
CA TRP A 75 0.85 -3.96 18.05
C TRP A 75 -0.36 -3.19 18.62
N LEU A 76 -0.80 -3.57 19.82
CA LEU A 76 -1.99 -3.01 20.45
C LEU A 76 -1.81 -1.58 20.97
N GLY A 77 -0.58 -1.06 20.98
CA GLY A 77 -0.29 0.33 21.30
C GLY A 77 -0.94 1.31 20.32
N ALA A 78 -1.15 0.89 19.06
CA ALA A 78 -1.77 1.75 18.06
C ALA A 78 -2.93 1.07 17.30
N PHE A 79 -2.89 -0.25 17.15
CA PHE A 79 -3.83 -0.99 16.29
C PHE A 79 -4.79 -1.89 17.08
N LEU A 80 -5.90 -2.26 16.44
CA LEU A 80 -6.75 -3.36 16.88
C LEU A 80 -6.08 -4.72 16.58
N PRO A 81 -6.41 -5.78 17.34
CA PRO A 81 -5.91 -7.12 17.06
C PRO A 81 -6.23 -7.56 15.62
N ILE A 82 -5.25 -8.15 14.93
CA ILE A 82 -5.41 -8.65 13.55
C ILE A 82 -6.41 -9.82 13.46
N THR A 83 -6.42 -10.67 14.49
CA THR A 83 -7.27 -11.85 14.60
C THR A 83 -7.69 -12.06 16.05
N ARG A 84 -8.72 -12.89 16.25
CA ARG A 84 -9.13 -13.35 17.59
C ARG A 84 -8.21 -14.45 18.13
N CYS A 85 -7.44 -15.11 17.27
CA CYS A 85 -6.55 -16.21 17.65
C CYS A 85 -5.27 -15.71 18.33
N LYS A 86 -4.82 -16.43 19.36
CA LYS A 86 -3.59 -16.12 20.08
C LYS A 86 -2.41 -16.88 19.52
N TYR A 87 -1.22 -16.29 19.66
CA TYR A 87 0.03 -16.94 19.32
C TYR A 87 0.18 -18.29 20.06
N ASP A 88 -0.10 -18.34 21.36
CA ASP A 88 0.04 -19.56 22.16
C ASP A 88 -0.91 -20.69 21.71
N ASP A 89 -2.12 -20.33 21.23
CA ASP A 89 -3.08 -21.30 20.68
C ASP A 89 -2.54 -22.03 19.44
N VAL A 90 -1.55 -21.44 18.75
CA VAL A 90 -1.00 -21.96 17.50
C VAL A 90 0.39 -22.59 17.63
N ILE A 91 1.10 -22.42 18.77
CA ILE A 91 2.49 -22.89 18.94
C ILE A 91 2.71 -24.10 19.88
N GLU A 92 1.76 -24.48 20.75
CA GLU A 92 1.98 -25.59 21.69
C GLU A 92 1.65 -26.99 21.11
N VAL A 93 2.68 -27.77 20.74
CA VAL A 93 3.21 -28.96 21.45
C VAL A 93 4.54 -29.35 20.76
N GLY A 94 5.67 -29.15 21.46
CA GLY A 94 6.89 -29.94 21.23
C GLY A 94 7.94 -29.43 20.24
N GLY A 95 8.09 -28.10 20.04
CA GLY A 95 9.24 -27.53 19.33
C GLY A 95 9.36 -27.87 17.83
N SER A 96 8.49 -28.74 17.32
CA SER A 96 8.28 -28.99 15.90
C SER A 96 7.08 -28.17 15.49
N THR A 97 7.29 -27.19 14.60
CA THR A 97 6.23 -26.47 13.90
C THR A 97 5.29 -27.49 13.27
N THR A 98 4.18 -27.78 13.94
CA THR A 98 3.14 -28.62 13.33
C THR A 98 2.77 -27.95 12.00
N ALA A 99 2.66 -28.77 10.95
CA ALA A 99 2.75 -28.44 9.53
C ALA A 99 1.76 -27.38 8.97
N ALA A 100 1.09 -26.63 9.83
CA ALA A 100 0.18 -25.56 9.50
C ALA A 100 0.74 -24.15 9.73
N ALA A 101 1.79 -23.93 10.54
CA ALA A 101 2.37 -22.61 10.78
C ALA A 101 3.57 -22.36 9.85
N VAL A 102 3.38 -21.54 8.83
CA VAL A 102 4.44 -21.13 7.91
C VAL A 102 5.08 -19.85 8.43
N SER A 103 6.38 -19.90 8.72
CA SER A 103 7.20 -18.72 9.03
C SER A 103 7.64 -18.03 7.73
N GLU A 104 7.63 -16.70 7.74
CA GLU A 104 7.87 -15.84 6.58
C GLU A 104 9.28 -15.92 5.98
N GLN A 105 10.22 -16.62 6.62
CA GLN A 105 11.54 -16.93 6.07
C GLN A 105 11.51 -17.83 4.81
N LEU A 106 10.34 -18.01 4.20
CA LEU A 106 10.21 -18.63 2.89
C LEU A 106 10.99 -17.83 1.85
N HIS A 107 12.23 -18.24 1.65
CA HIS A 107 12.80 -18.34 0.31
C HIS A 107 11.87 -19.23 -0.50
N PHE A 108 10.80 -18.65 -1.03
CA PHE A 108 9.93 -19.33 -1.96
C PHE A 108 10.79 -19.81 -3.11
N SER A 109 10.94 -21.13 -3.27
CA SER A 109 11.59 -21.75 -4.42
C SER A 109 10.94 -21.30 -5.73
N SER A 110 9.64 -20.96 -5.68
CA SER A 110 8.90 -20.23 -6.72
C SER A 110 8.04 -19.12 -6.11
N ARG A 111 8.22 -17.87 -6.54
CA ARG A 111 7.43 -16.72 -6.05
C ARG A 111 5.92 -16.97 -6.26
N PRO A 112 5.07 -16.91 -5.23
CA PRO A 112 3.63 -17.14 -5.38
C PRO A 112 2.96 -16.09 -6.26
N ASN A 113 1.90 -16.46 -6.98
CA ASN A 113 1.22 -15.58 -7.92
C ASN A 113 0.38 -14.46 -7.27
N TYR A 114 0.16 -14.52 -5.96
CA TYR A 114 -0.63 -13.55 -5.20
C TYR A 114 0.23 -12.43 -4.61
N LEU A 115 1.53 -12.34 -4.93
CA LEU A 115 2.35 -11.21 -4.50
C LEU A 115 1.95 -9.93 -5.26
N PRO A 116 2.14 -8.74 -4.67
CA PRO A 116 1.98 -7.48 -5.41
C PRO A 116 2.84 -7.49 -6.68
N LEU A 117 2.48 -6.82 -7.78
CA LEU A 117 1.31 -5.96 -8.00
C LEU A 117 0.10 -6.74 -8.52
N SER A 118 -0.04 -8.03 -8.19
CA SER A 118 -1.17 -8.82 -8.65
C SER A 118 -2.48 -8.48 -7.93
N ILE A 119 -3.61 -8.63 -8.64
CA ILE A 119 -4.97 -8.45 -8.08
C ILE A 119 -5.82 -9.72 -8.22
N PRO A 120 -6.85 -9.92 -7.38
CA PRO A 120 -7.72 -11.10 -7.47
C PRO A 120 -8.47 -11.16 -8.81
N LYS A 121 -8.30 -12.25 -9.56
CA LYS A 121 -8.94 -12.46 -10.87
C LYS A 121 -10.46 -12.24 -10.88
N PRO A 122 -11.25 -12.68 -9.87
CA PRO A 122 -12.70 -12.44 -9.85
C PRO A 122 -13.10 -10.96 -9.80
N LEU A 123 -12.22 -10.10 -9.28
CA LEU A 123 -12.46 -8.65 -9.15
C LEU A 123 -11.73 -7.82 -10.22
N ALA A 124 -10.78 -8.44 -10.94
CA ALA A 124 -9.88 -7.75 -11.85
C ALA A 124 -10.60 -6.95 -12.94
N ASP A 125 -11.61 -7.53 -13.59
CA ASP A 125 -12.32 -6.84 -14.68
C ASP A 125 -13.11 -5.63 -14.20
N GLN A 126 -13.63 -5.65 -12.97
CA GLN A 126 -14.32 -4.51 -12.39
C GLN A 126 -13.33 -3.45 -11.91
N LEU A 127 -12.25 -3.88 -11.26
CA LEU A 127 -11.21 -2.97 -10.77
C LEU A 127 -10.51 -2.22 -11.91
N LEU A 128 -10.12 -2.92 -12.98
CA LEU A 128 -9.48 -2.32 -14.16
C LEU A 128 -10.39 -1.32 -14.88
N LYS A 129 -11.72 -1.45 -14.74
CA LYS A 129 -12.69 -0.51 -15.31
C LYS A 129 -12.93 0.71 -14.45
N LEU A 130 -12.72 0.61 -13.14
CA LEU A 130 -13.20 1.59 -12.17
C LEU A 130 -12.08 2.31 -11.42
N HIS A 131 -10.82 1.89 -11.58
CA HIS A 131 -9.72 2.42 -10.80
C HIS A 131 -8.42 2.48 -11.62
N SER A 132 -7.72 3.61 -11.56
CA SER A 132 -6.53 3.89 -12.37
C SER A 132 -5.29 3.15 -11.87
N ASN A 133 -5.23 2.79 -10.58
CA ASN A 133 -4.19 1.92 -10.02
C ASN A 133 -4.76 0.74 -9.18
N PRO A 134 -5.27 -0.34 -9.81
CA PRO A 134 -5.87 -1.47 -9.11
C PRO A 134 -4.98 -2.16 -8.07
N PRO A 135 -3.66 -2.34 -8.28
CA PRO A 135 -2.78 -2.91 -7.26
C PRO A 135 -2.74 -2.09 -5.97
N ALA A 136 -2.59 -0.76 -6.07
CA ALA A 136 -2.59 0.12 -4.90
C ALA A 136 -3.94 0.10 -4.17
N TYR A 137 -5.05 0.08 -4.92
CA TYR A 137 -6.40 -0.09 -4.34
C TYR A 137 -6.59 -1.43 -3.62
N PHE A 138 -5.99 -2.52 -4.11
CA PHE A 138 -6.10 -3.81 -3.45
C PHE A 138 -5.30 -3.85 -2.13
N ILE A 139 -4.09 -3.30 -2.12
CA ILE A 139 -3.24 -3.23 -0.93
C ILE A 139 -3.86 -2.36 0.16
N SER A 140 -4.54 -1.29 -0.22
CA SER A 140 -5.13 -0.36 0.73
C SER A 140 -6.33 -0.91 1.50
N GLN A 141 -6.95 -2.01 1.04
CA GLN A 141 -8.00 -2.74 1.77
C GLN A 141 -7.52 -3.25 3.13
N VAL A 142 -6.21 -3.32 3.35
CA VAL A 142 -5.63 -3.78 4.60
C VAL A 142 -5.70 -2.69 5.68
N ALA A 143 -6.02 -1.43 5.39
CA ALA A 143 -5.89 -0.36 6.39
C ALA A 143 -7.04 0.65 6.45
N SER A 144 -7.43 1.09 7.66
CA SER A 144 -8.36 2.22 7.83
C SER A 144 -8.25 2.93 9.18
N LEU A 145 -8.43 4.24 9.18
CA LEU A 145 -8.26 5.12 10.33
C LEU A 145 -9.49 6.00 10.57
N SER A 146 -9.57 6.69 11.71
CA SER A 146 -10.51 7.80 11.98
C SER A 146 -9.71 9.08 12.29
N ILE A 147 -10.26 10.27 12.02
CA ILE A 147 -9.53 11.56 11.99
C ILE A 147 -10.06 12.59 12.98
N SER A 148 -9.15 13.49 13.40
CA SER A 148 -9.46 14.87 13.77
C SER A 148 -8.44 15.89 13.20
N ASN A 149 -8.90 17.15 13.11
CA ASN A 149 -8.17 18.44 13.11
C ASN A 149 -7.62 19.08 11.80
N VAL A 150 -7.74 18.49 10.62
CA VAL A 150 -7.54 19.24 9.35
C VAL A 150 -8.90 19.55 8.72
N PRO A 151 -9.20 20.81 8.33
CA PRO A 151 -10.50 21.20 7.82
C PRO A 151 -10.68 20.79 6.34
N PHE A 152 -10.70 19.48 6.08
CA PHE A 152 -10.93 18.93 4.74
C PHE A 152 -12.31 19.31 4.16
N ASP A 153 -13.23 19.78 5.01
CA ASP A 153 -14.54 20.32 4.66
C ASP A 153 -14.48 21.75 4.08
N LYS A 154 -13.41 22.51 4.34
CA LYS A 154 -13.28 23.92 3.91
C LYS A 154 -12.71 24.09 2.51
N GLY A 155 -12.38 23.00 1.83
CA GLY A 155 -11.85 23.01 0.46
C GLY A 155 -10.65 22.08 0.30
N PRO A 156 -10.07 22.04 -0.92
CA PRO A 156 -9.02 21.09 -1.24
C PRO A 156 -7.73 21.34 -0.46
N VAL A 157 -7.08 20.24 -0.07
CA VAL A 157 -5.77 20.21 0.61
C VAL A 157 -4.83 19.34 -0.19
N VAL A 158 -3.62 19.83 -0.47
CA VAL A 158 -2.54 19.03 -1.06
C VAL A 158 -1.60 18.55 0.05
N GLY A 159 -1.33 17.25 0.09
CA GLY A 159 -0.44 16.64 1.08
C GLY A 159 0.98 16.59 0.57
N LEU A 160 1.92 17.15 1.33
CA LEU A 160 3.36 17.13 1.06
C LEU A 160 4.03 16.16 2.02
N GLN A 161 4.69 15.14 1.51
CA GLN A 161 5.56 14.29 2.32
C GLN A 161 7.02 14.58 1.95
N ILE A 162 7.67 15.40 2.76
CA ILE A 162 9.05 15.87 2.53
C ILE A 162 9.96 15.08 3.47
N ARG A 163 10.90 14.31 2.92
CA ARG A 163 11.84 13.48 3.69
C ARG A 163 13.27 14.00 3.49
N ARG A 164 13.96 14.42 4.55
CA ARG A 164 15.29 15.06 4.47
C ARG A 164 16.39 14.46 5.34
N THR A 165 16.12 13.61 6.32
CA THR A 165 17.17 13.17 7.28
C THR A 165 18.02 12.01 6.75
N ASP A 166 17.97 10.84 7.40
CA ASP A 166 18.84 9.65 7.19
C ASP A 166 18.75 8.99 5.81
N LYS A 167 17.91 9.53 4.92
CA LYS A 167 17.61 8.96 3.61
C LYS A 167 18.33 9.68 2.47
N ILE A 168 18.81 10.89 2.70
CA ILE A 168 19.60 11.61 1.70
C ILE A 168 20.95 10.91 1.50
N GLY A 169 21.25 10.53 0.26
CA GLY A 169 22.53 9.93 -0.12
C GLY A 169 22.63 8.42 0.12
N THR A 170 21.59 7.79 0.67
CA THR A 170 21.51 6.33 0.84
C THR A 170 20.35 5.74 0.04
N GLU A 171 19.14 6.26 0.23
CA GLU A 171 17.90 5.73 -0.37
C GLU A 171 17.21 6.72 -1.31
N ALA A 172 17.45 8.03 -1.16
CA ALA A 172 16.84 9.06 -1.98
C ALA A 172 17.77 10.28 -2.15
N ALA A 173 17.45 11.12 -3.14
CA ALA A 173 18.10 12.41 -3.34
C ALA A 173 17.47 13.50 -2.43
N TYR A 174 18.21 14.59 -2.22
CA TYR A 174 17.62 15.80 -1.64
C TYR A 174 16.72 16.48 -2.68
N HIS A 175 15.51 16.84 -2.27
CA HIS A 175 14.58 17.63 -3.05
C HIS A 175 14.23 18.91 -2.27
N SER A 176 14.30 20.07 -2.92
CA SER A 176 14.01 21.36 -2.29
C SER A 176 12.50 21.57 -2.14
N VAL A 177 12.07 22.46 -1.23
CA VAL A 177 10.64 22.76 -1.05
C VAL A 177 9.99 23.25 -2.35
N GLU A 178 10.73 24.00 -3.15
CA GLU A 178 10.26 24.56 -4.42
C GLU A 178 9.80 23.48 -5.39
N GLU A 179 10.47 22.33 -5.43
CA GLU A 179 10.12 21.23 -6.32
C GLU A 179 8.75 20.64 -5.95
N TYR A 180 8.50 20.40 -4.66
CA TYR A 180 7.18 19.97 -4.17
C TYR A 180 6.10 21.03 -4.46
N MET A 181 6.44 22.31 -4.23
CA MET A 181 5.51 23.41 -4.40
C MET A 181 5.21 23.71 -5.87
N GLN A 182 6.13 23.42 -6.79
CA GLN A 182 5.90 23.53 -8.24
C GLN A 182 4.73 22.63 -8.68
N TRP A 183 4.73 21.37 -8.24
CA TRP A 183 3.67 20.41 -8.57
C TRP A 183 2.37 20.72 -7.84
N THR A 184 2.46 21.23 -6.61
CA THR A 184 1.31 21.75 -5.86
C THR A 184 0.64 22.92 -6.58
N GLU A 185 1.42 23.90 -7.03
CA GLU A 185 0.95 25.04 -7.81
C GLU A 185 0.32 24.60 -9.12
N ARG A 186 0.94 23.66 -9.83
CA ARG A 186 0.41 23.09 -11.07
C ARG A 186 -0.96 22.46 -10.83
N TRP A 187 -1.11 21.65 -9.78
CA TRP A 187 -2.37 21.01 -9.46
C TRP A 187 -3.50 22.02 -9.20
N PHE A 188 -3.24 23.03 -8.35
CA PHE A 188 -4.23 24.09 -8.09
C PHE A 188 -4.59 24.89 -9.34
N LYS A 189 -3.61 25.20 -10.20
CA LYS A 189 -3.81 26.05 -11.39
C LYS A 189 -4.39 25.33 -12.60
N VAL A 190 -3.99 24.09 -12.82
CA VAL A 190 -4.29 23.32 -14.04
C VAL A 190 -5.40 22.32 -13.75
N ASP A 191 -5.16 21.38 -12.84
CA ASP A 191 -6.05 20.23 -12.61
C ASP A 191 -7.31 20.61 -11.83
N ARG A 192 -7.27 21.75 -11.16
CA ARG A 192 -8.38 22.34 -10.41
C ARG A 192 -8.71 23.76 -10.87
N LYS A 193 -8.43 24.10 -12.12
CA LYS A 193 -8.75 25.41 -12.73
C LYS A 193 -10.22 25.84 -12.53
N GLN A 194 -11.14 24.88 -12.45
CA GLN A 194 -12.57 25.13 -12.24
C GLN A 194 -12.90 25.64 -10.82
N LEU A 195 -12.02 25.38 -9.84
CA LEU A 195 -12.14 25.86 -8.48
C LEU A 195 -11.62 27.31 -8.38
N GLN A 196 -12.38 28.24 -8.94
CA GLN A 196 -12.05 29.67 -8.84
C GLN A 196 -12.10 30.15 -7.39
N ASN A 197 -11.19 31.04 -7.00
CA ASN A 197 -11.11 31.67 -5.67
C ASN A 197 -10.99 30.71 -4.47
N VAL A 198 -10.34 29.56 -4.66
CA VAL A 198 -10.09 28.62 -3.56
C VAL A 198 -8.83 29.00 -2.78
N THR A 199 -8.96 29.06 -1.46
CA THR A 199 -7.83 29.14 -0.53
C THR A 199 -6.92 27.93 -0.70
N ARG A 200 -5.64 28.18 -0.97
CA ARG A 200 -4.66 27.11 -1.19
C ARG A 200 -4.18 26.57 0.15
N ARG A 201 -4.44 25.29 0.41
CA ARG A 201 -4.10 24.61 1.66
C ARG A 201 -3.13 23.49 1.38
N ILE A 202 -2.11 23.39 2.23
CA ILE A 202 -1.18 22.26 2.22
C ILE A 202 -1.09 21.64 3.61
N PHE A 203 -1.03 20.31 3.64
CA PHE A 203 -0.64 19.55 4.83
C PHE A 203 0.78 19.02 4.63
N VAL A 204 1.67 19.28 5.58
CA VAL A 204 3.10 18.92 5.48
C VAL A 204 3.43 17.86 6.53
N ALA A 205 3.83 16.69 6.05
CA ALA A 205 4.43 15.61 6.84
C ALA A 205 5.93 15.57 6.54
N THR A 206 6.75 15.85 7.54
CA THR A 206 8.20 15.98 7.38
C THR A 206 8.95 15.49 8.61
N ASP A 207 10.17 15.02 8.41
CA ASP A 207 11.16 14.70 9.46
C ASP A 207 12.12 15.86 9.74
N ASP A 208 11.97 16.97 9.01
CA ASP A 208 12.74 18.20 9.16
C ASP A 208 11.80 19.36 9.55
N PRO A 209 11.84 19.82 10.81
CA PRO A 209 10.98 20.90 11.30
C PRO A 209 11.30 22.28 10.67
N SER A 210 12.44 22.44 10.01
CA SER A 210 12.82 23.70 9.34
C SER A 210 12.03 23.98 8.06
N VAL A 211 11.37 22.94 7.50
CA VAL A 211 10.51 23.05 6.31
C VAL A 211 9.33 23.99 6.55
N PHE A 212 8.74 24.01 7.74
CA PHE A 212 7.58 24.86 8.05
C PHE A 212 7.87 26.36 7.89
N PRO A 213 8.87 26.94 8.58
CA PRO A 213 9.21 28.35 8.39
C PRO A 213 9.74 28.65 6.96
N GLU A 214 10.39 27.68 6.31
CA GLU A 214 10.81 27.82 4.91
C GLU A 214 9.62 28.04 3.97
N ILE A 215 8.59 27.18 4.07
CA ILE A 215 7.37 27.27 3.27
C ILE A 215 6.61 28.57 3.58
N GLN A 216 6.40 28.89 4.86
CA GLN A 216 5.67 30.09 5.26
C GLN A 216 6.33 31.38 4.73
N LYS A 217 7.66 31.41 4.68
CA LYS A 217 8.42 32.53 4.11
C LYS A 217 8.31 32.62 2.59
N LYS A 218 8.44 31.50 1.88
CA LYS A 218 8.47 31.46 0.40
C LYS A 218 7.07 31.50 -0.24
N TYR A 219 6.05 31.00 0.47
CA TYR A 219 4.68 30.82 -0.02
C TYR A 219 3.64 31.37 0.97
N PRO A 220 3.66 32.69 1.27
CA PRO A 220 2.85 33.29 2.32
C PRO A 220 1.33 33.26 2.06
N THR A 221 0.91 32.97 0.82
CA THR A 221 -0.50 32.86 0.44
C THR A 221 -1.12 31.50 0.75
N TYR A 222 -0.32 30.52 1.15
CA TYR A 222 -0.80 29.19 1.51
C TYR A 222 -1.17 29.11 2.99
N GLU A 223 -2.29 28.44 3.29
CA GLU A 223 -2.54 27.94 4.63
C GLU A 223 -1.76 26.64 4.83
N VAL A 224 -0.79 26.66 5.74
CA VAL A 224 0.13 25.56 6.01
C VAL A 224 -0.31 24.82 7.26
N TYR A 225 -0.63 23.53 7.13
CA TYR A 225 -0.96 22.62 8.21
C TYR A 225 0.15 21.59 8.41
N GLY A 226 0.38 21.20 9.65
CA GLY A 226 1.30 20.14 10.03
C GLY A 226 1.76 20.33 11.48
N ASP A 227 2.47 19.35 12.02
CA ASP A 227 2.91 19.37 13.41
C ASP A 227 4.43 19.37 13.51
N GLN A 228 4.99 20.53 13.85
CA GLN A 228 6.42 20.68 14.03
C GLN A 228 6.97 19.85 15.19
N LYS A 229 6.15 19.50 16.20
CA LYS A 229 6.56 18.59 17.29
C LYS A 229 6.75 17.18 16.75
N THR A 230 5.83 16.71 15.90
CA THR A 230 5.97 15.42 15.23
C THR A 230 7.17 15.38 14.29
N ALA A 231 7.44 16.46 13.57
CA ALA A 231 8.64 16.54 12.74
C ALA A 231 9.93 16.38 13.57
N LYS A 232 9.97 16.98 14.77
CA LYS A 232 11.09 16.79 15.71
C LYS A 232 11.19 15.34 16.21
N THR A 233 10.07 14.70 16.55
CA THR A 233 10.09 13.31 17.06
C THR A 233 10.35 12.25 15.99
N ALA A 234 10.24 12.60 14.71
CA ALA A 234 10.56 11.72 13.58
C ALA A 234 12.09 11.60 13.30
N GLN A 235 12.89 12.48 13.91
CA GLN A 235 14.35 12.43 13.85
C GLN A 235 14.90 11.18 14.56
N MET A 236 16.09 10.73 14.15
CA MET A 236 16.64 9.42 14.55
C MET A 236 16.67 9.19 16.07
N GLU A 237 16.96 10.23 16.85
CA GLU A 237 17.13 10.16 18.31
C GLU A 237 15.87 9.75 19.08
N SER A 238 14.68 10.07 18.55
CA SER A 238 13.39 9.83 19.22
C SER A 238 12.42 8.97 18.40
N ARG A 239 12.88 8.45 17.26
CA ARG A 239 12.08 7.73 16.27
C ARG A 239 11.38 6.48 16.81
N TYR A 240 11.99 5.77 17.75
CA TYR A 240 11.47 4.49 18.27
C TYR A 240 10.81 4.70 19.64
N THR A 241 9.78 5.53 19.65
CA THR A 241 8.99 5.86 20.84
C THR A 241 7.50 5.88 20.49
N ASP A 242 6.63 5.68 21.50
CA ASP A 242 5.19 5.73 21.31
C ASP A 242 4.73 7.08 20.72
N SER A 243 5.34 8.20 21.12
CA SER A 243 5.00 9.53 20.59
C SER A 243 5.37 9.70 19.11
N SER A 244 6.53 9.17 18.69
CA SER A 244 6.93 9.16 17.28
C SER A 244 6.03 8.24 16.46
N LEU A 245 5.65 7.08 17.02
CA LEU A 245 4.66 6.19 16.42
C LEU A 245 3.33 6.92 16.19
N TYR A 246 2.74 7.54 17.21
CA TYR A 246 1.49 8.28 17.02
C TYR A 246 1.62 9.42 15.99
N GLY A 247 2.75 10.11 15.99
CA GLY A 247 3.08 11.14 15.02
C GLY A 247 3.04 10.65 13.57
N VAL A 248 3.82 9.61 13.25
CA VAL A 248 3.88 9.07 11.87
C VAL A 248 2.53 8.49 11.41
N VAL A 249 1.78 7.88 12.34
CA VAL A 249 0.46 7.32 12.06
C VAL A 249 -0.55 8.40 11.71
N ARG A 250 -0.57 9.47 12.50
CA ARG A 250 -1.41 10.63 12.24
C ARG A 250 -1.03 11.29 10.90
N ASP A 251 0.25 11.46 10.63
CA ASP A 251 0.71 12.10 9.40
C ASP A 251 0.35 11.28 8.16
N ILE A 252 0.55 9.96 8.16
CA ILE A 252 0.10 9.06 7.08
C ILE A 252 -1.41 9.18 6.85
N ARG A 253 -2.18 9.27 7.93
CA ARG A 253 -3.63 9.43 7.83
C ARG A 253 -4.02 10.74 7.20
N LEU A 254 -3.45 11.85 7.67
CA LEU A 254 -3.74 13.17 7.12
C LEU A 254 -3.32 13.27 5.65
N LEU A 255 -2.18 12.69 5.27
CA LEU A 255 -1.79 12.53 3.86
C LEU A 255 -2.87 11.80 3.05
N SER A 256 -3.38 10.66 3.55
CA SER A 256 -4.41 9.89 2.81
C SER A 256 -5.74 10.60 2.58
N HIS A 257 -6.04 11.63 3.37
CA HIS A 257 -7.25 12.48 3.23
C HIS A 257 -7.04 13.69 2.34
N CYS A 258 -5.80 14.02 2.00
CA CYS A 258 -5.52 15.10 1.06
C CYS A 258 -6.08 14.77 -0.32
N ASN A 259 -6.47 15.78 -1.09
CA ASN A 259 -7.06 15.59 -2.42
C ASN A 259 -6.00 15.26 -3.50
N TYR A 260 -4.73 15.49 -3.17
CA TYR A 260 -3.58 15.22 -4.01
C TYR A 260 -2.34 15.06 -3.14
N LEU A 261 -1.40 14.22 -3.55
CA LEU A 261 -0.12 14.06 -2.88
C LEU A 261 1.04 14.56 -3.74
N VAL A 262 2.00 15.24 -3.12
CA VAL A 262 3.31 15.50 -3.73
C VAL A 262 4.38 14.98 -2.78
N CYS A 263 5.18 14.03 -3.23
CA CYS A 263 6.15 13.37 -2.36
C CYS A 263 7.27 12.68 -3.13
N THR A 264 8.13 11.97 -2.43
CA THR A 264 8.98 10.92 -3.00
C THR A 264 8.35 9.54 -2.76
N PHE A 265 8.20 8.75 -3.82
CA PHE A 265 7.73 7.37 -3.70
C PHE A 265 8.85 6.41 -3.34
N SER A 266 10.11 6.83 -3.23
CA SER A 266 11.12 6.10 -2.46
C SER A 266 10.74 5.96 -0.97
N SER A 267 9.99 6.94 -0.43
CA SER A 267 9.51 6.95 0.96
C SER A 267 8.30 6.05 1.18
N GLN A 268 8.46 5.04 2.05
CA GLN A 268 7.38 4.16 2.49
C GLN A 268 6.20 4.92 3.10
N VAL A 269 6.48 6.03 3.81
CA VAL A 269 5.44 6.86 4.45
C VAL A 269 4.53 7.47 3.39
N CYS A 270 5.09 7.98 2.28
CA CYS A 270 4.25 8.50 1.21
C CYS A 270 3.44 7.39 0.53
N ARG A 271 4.08 6.24 0.24
CA ARG A 271 3.38 5.11 -0.39
C ARG A 271 2.19 4.63 0.46
N MET A 272 2.33 4.58 1.79
CA MET A 272 1.21 4.27 2.68
C MET A 272 0.10 5.32 2.67
N GLY A 273 0.45 6.61 2.64
CA GLY A 273 -0.53 7.70 2.49
C GLY A 273 -1.31 7.58 1.18
N TYR A 274 -0.60 7.31 0.08
CA TYR A 274 -1.17 7.08 -1.24
C TYR A 274 -2.03 5.82 -1.30
N GLU A 275 -1.60 4.71 -0.72
CA GLU A 275 -2.38 3.47 -0.64
C GLU A 275 -3.69 3.73 0.10
N LEU A 276 -3.64 4.27 1.32
CA LEU A 276 -4.84 4.59 2.10
C LEU A 276 -5.80 5.53 1.37
N MET A 277 -5.29 6.46 0.56
CA MET A 277 -6.12 7.36 -0.23
C MET A 277 -7.08 6.59 -1.16
N GLN A 278 -6.66 5.44 -1.69
CA GLN A 278 -7.42 4.67 -2.70
C GLN A 278 -8.76 4.11 -2.19
N ILE A 279 -8.91 3.91 -0.87
CA ILE A 279 -10.21 3.48 -0.29
C ILE A 279 -11.06 4.63 0.24
N LEU A 280 -10.48 5.83 0.35
CA LEU A 280 -11.13 7.01 0.90
C LEU A 280 -11.75 7.88 -0.20
N GLN A 281 -11.15 7.82 -1.38
CA GLN A 281 -11.55 8.58 -2.56
C GLN A 281 -11.82 7.59 -3.68
N GLY A 282 -12.85 7.85 -4.51
CA GLY A 282 -13.37 6.88 -5.49
C GLY A 282 -12.30 6.22 -6.36
N ASP A 283 -11.77 6.95 -7.34
CA ASP A 283 -10.54 6.60 -8.04
C ASP A 283 -9.52 7.71 -7.78
N ALA A 284 -8.48 7.36 -7.02
CA ALA A 284 -7.39 8.26 -6.67
C ALA A 284 -6.04 7.75 -7.18
N GLY A 285 -6.07 6.86 -8.18
CA GLY A 285 -4.85 6.26 -8.73
C GLY A 285 -3.88 7.30 -9.27
N GLU A 286 -4.41 8.37 -9.87
CA GLU A 286 -3.63 9.48 -10.43
C GLU A 286 -3.55 10.70 -9.49
N SER A 287 -4.04 10.61 -8.24
CA SER A 287 -4.06 11.72 -7.29
C SER A 287 -2.71 11.93 -6.59
N PHE A 288 -1.62 11.86 -7.33
CA PHE A 288 -0.28 12.07 -6.80
C PHE A 288 0.70 12.63 -7.85
N HIS A 289 1.77 13.24 -7.38
CA HIS A 289 2.99 13.44 -8.13
C HIS A 289 4.19 12.97 -7.29
N SER A 290 5.00 12.07 -7.85
CA SER A 290 6.25 11.66 -7.21
C SER A 290 7.43 12.38 -7.85
N LEU A 291 8.37 12.84 -7.03
CA LEU A 291 9.61 13.47 -7.50
C LEU A 291 10.69 12.45 -7.92
N ASP A 292 10.48 11.17 -7.63
CA ASP A 292 11.43 10.10 -7.93
C ASP A 292 10.75 8.86 -8.52
N ASP A 293 10.44 7.87 -7.69
CA ASP A 293 9.99 6.55 -8.12
C ASP A 293 8.55 6.58 -8.64
N ILE A 294 8.22 5.62 -9.51
CA ILE A 294 6.82 5.23 -9.73
C ILE A 294 6.30 4.46 -8.52
N TYR A 295 4.99 4.24 -8.41
CA TYR A 295 4.47 3.40 -7.34
C TYR A 295 5.06 1.98 -7.42
N TYR A 296 5.53 1.49 -6.27
CA TYR A 296 6.00 0.12 -6.12
C TYR A 296 5.73 -0.40 -4.71
N PHE A 297 5.71 -1.73 -4.58
CA PHE A 297 5.62 -2.43 -3.33
C PHE A 297 6.88 -3.29 -3.11
N GLY A 298 7.54 -3.14 -1.97
CA GLY A 298 8.77 -3.89 -1.67
C GLY A 298 8.52 -5.41 -1.69
N GLY A 299 9.23 -6.15 -2.54
CA GLY A 299 8.99 -7.59 -2.72
C GLY A 299 7.93 -7.93 -3.77
N GLN A 300 7.52 -6.97 -4.61
CA GLN A 300 6.64 -7.23 -5.76
C GLN A 300 7.24 -8.16 -6.83
N HIS A 301 6.40 -8.68 -7.71
CA HIS A 301 6.79 -9.19 -9.02
C HIS A 301 7.41 -8.11 -9.89
N ALA A 302 8.07 -8.51 -10.98
CA ALA A 302 8.53 -7.55 -11.98
C ALA A 302 7.36 -6.64 -12.40
N HIS A 303 7.59 -5.32 -12.35
CA HIS A 303 6.64 -4.36 -12.88
C HIS A 303 6.81 -4.35 -14.39
N GLU A 304 5.80 -4.83 -15.10
CA GLU A 304 5.86 -4.95 -16.56
C GLU A 304 4.81 -4.05 -17.22
N VAL A 305 5.18 -3.54 -18.39
CA VAL A 305 4.31 -2.79 -19.30
C VAL A 305 4.42 -3.41 -20.69
N VAL A 306 3.38 -3.24 -21.51
CA VAL A 306 3.34 -3.75 -22.89
C VAL A 306 3.40 -2.58 -23.85
N ALA A 307 4.30 -2.64 -24.83
CA ALA A 307 4.34 -1.67 -25.92
C ALA A 307 3.05 -1.75 -26.76
N VAL A 308 2.34 -0.63 -26.85
CA VAL A 308 1.13 -0.49 -27.68
C VAL A 308 1.42 0.23 -29.00
N GLU A 309 2.57 0.89 -29.10
CA GLU A 309 3.07 1.52 -30.31
C GLU A 309 4.53 1.18 -30.55
N GLY A 310 4.94 1.13 -31.82
CA GLY A 310 6.34 1.02 -32.20
C GLY A 310 7.12 2.29 -31.91
N TYR A 311 8.43 2.13 -31.66
CA TYR A 311 9.37 3.23 -31.47
C TYR A 311 10.76 2.84 -31.99
N ILE A 312 11.34 3.72 -32.79
CA ILE A 312 12.72 3.61 -33.28
C ILE A 312 13.55 4.61 -32.46
N PRO A 313 14.64 4.18 -31.79
CA PRO A 313 15.51 5.07 -31.04
C PRO A 313 16.03 6.24 -31.90
N GLU A 314 15.89 7.45 -31.40
CA GLU A 314 16.37 8.68 -32.03
C GLU A 314 17.71 9.13 -31.43
N LYS A 315 18.01 8.72 -30.19
CA LYS A 315 19.23 9.09 -29.45
C LYS A 315 19.91 7.89 -28.81
N SER A 316 21.18 8.08 -28.47
CA SER A 316 21.92 7.10 -27.67
C SER A 316 21.26 6.91 -26.30
N GLY A 317 21.11 5.65 -25.89
CA GLY A 317 20.47 5.27 -24.63
C GLY A 317 18.94 5.06 -24.72
N GLU A 318 18.33 5.28 -25.88
CA GLU A 318 16.93 4.90 -26.14
C GLU A 318 16.81 3.45 -26.64
N ILE A 319 15.70 2.78 -26.34
CA ILE A 319 15.45 1.37 -26.74
C ILE A 319 14.35 1.25 -27.79
N GLU A 320 14.51 0.29 -28.72
CA GLU A 320 13.50 -0.04 -29.72
C GLU A 320 12.27 -0.64 -29.03
N LEU A 321 11.08 -0.21 -29.45
CA LEU A 321 9.80 -0.84 -29.09
C LEU A 321 9.12 -1.40 -30.34
N ARG A 322 8.60 -2.62 -30.23
CA ARG A 322 7.62 -3.18 -31.16
C ARG A 322 6.32 -3.46 -30.42
N VAL A 323 5.20 -3.32 -31.11
CA VAL A 323 3.88 -3.59 -30.52
C VAL A 323 3.85 -5.01 -29.97
N GLY A 324 3.49 -5.16 -28.70
CA GLY A 324 3.47 -6.42 -27.96
C GLY A 324 4.75 -6.73 -27.16
N ASP A 325 5.82 -5.95 -27.30
CA ASP A 325 7.02 -6.11 -26.47
C ASP A 325 6.67 -5.92 -24.99
N ILE A 326 7.25 -6.77 -24.13
CA ILE A 326 7.16 -6.64 -22.68
C ILE A 326 8.38 -5.86 -22.19
N ILE A 327 8.16 -4.84 -21.38
CA ILE A 327 9.20 -4.00 -20.82
C ILE A 327 9.13 -4.08 -19.30
N GLY A 328 10.23 -4.49 -18.68
CA GLY A 328 10.40 -4.37 -17.23
C GLY A 328 10.70 -2.91 -16.90
N ILE A 329 9.71 -2.18 -16.38
CA ILE A 329 9.85 -0.75 -16.09
C ILE A 329 10.64 -0.56 -14.80
N ALA A 330 11.64 0.32 -14.84
CA ALA A 330 12.43 0.71 -13.69
C ALA A 330 11.88 2.00 -13.05
N GLY A 331 11.42 2.95 -13.86
CA GLY A 331 10.87 4.21 -13.38
C GLY A 331 10.40 5.14 -14.49
N ASN A 332 9.82 6.27 -14.09
CA ASN A 332 9.40 7.36 -14.97
C ASN A 332 10.26 8.58 -14.64
N HIS A 333 10.80 9.26 -15.66
CA HIS A 333 11.61 10.46 -15.45
C HIS A 333 10.77 11.75 -15.39
N TRP A 334 9.44 11.62 -15.49
CA TRP A 334 8.46 12.71 -15.44
C TRP A 334 8.66 13.79 -16.51
N ASN A 335 9.35 13.44 -17.60
CA ASN A 335 9.68 14.32 -18.73
C ASN A 335 9.17 13.78 -20.09
N GLY A 336 8.25 12.81 -20.06
CA GLY A 336 7.72 12.12 -21.23
C GLY A 336 8.43 10.80 -21.57
N PHE A 337 9.53 10.48 -20.89
CA PHE A 337 10.26 9.23 -21.02
C PHE A 337 10.29 8.41 -19.72
N SER A 338 10.29 7.10 -19.88
CA SER A 338 10.49 6.10 -18.83
C SER A 338 11.77 5.32 -19.08
N LYS A 339 12.33 4.70 -18.04
CA LYS A 339 13.49 3.80 -18.14
C LYS A 339 13.06 2.36 -17.88
N GLY A 340 13.61 1.41 -18.64
CA GLY A 340 13.33 0.00 -18.44
C GLY A 340 14.16 -0.91 -19.34
N LYS A 341 13.86 -2.21 -19.26
CA LYS A 341 14.53 -3.26 -20.03
C LYS A 341 13.52 -3.96 -20.94
N ASN A 342 13.76 -3.94 -22.25
CA ASN A 342 12.94 -4.69 -23.22
C ASN A 342 13.27 -6.18 -23.06
N ARG A 343 12.25 -7.00 -22.74
CA ARG A 343 12.43 -8.44 -22.51
C ARG A 343 12.77 -9.21 -23.79
N ARG A 344 12.37 -8.71 -24.96
CA ARG A 344 12.65 -9.34 -26.26
C ARG A 344 14.10 -9.16 -26.67
N THR A 345 14.62 -7.92 -26.60
CA THR A 345 16.00 -7.63 -27.06
C THR A 345 17.04 -7.79 -25.97
N GLY A 346 16.64 -7.62 -24.70
CA GLY A 346 17.55 -7.57 -23.57
C GLY A 346 18.18 -6.18 -23.34
N ASP A 347 17.86 -5.20 -24.18
CA ASP A 347 18.39 -3.84 -24.06
C ASP A 347 17.76 -3.08 -22.90
N GLU A 348 18.57 -2.26 -22.23
CA GLU A 348 18.14 -1.36 -21.17
C GLU A 348 18.39 0.09 -21.58
N GLY A 349 17.38 0.94 -21.37
CA GLY A 349 17.47 2.35 -21.72
C GLY A 349 16.14 3.06 -21.53
N VAL A 350 15.99 4.22 -22.16
CA VAL A 350 14.79 5.05 -22.06
C VAL A 350 13.87 4.88 -23.27
N PHE A 351 12.57 5.12 -23.05
CA PHE A 351 11.55 5.04 -24.09
C PHE A 351 10.39 6.00 -23.78
N PRO A 352 9.62 6.46 -24.78
CA PRO A 352 8.49 7.36 -24.56
C PRO A 352 7.39 6.70 -23.71
N SER A 353 7.02 7.33 -22.58
CA SER A 353 6.11 6.72 -21.60
C SER A 353 4.70 6.45 -22.14
N TYR A 354 4.24 7.24 -23.13
CA TYR A 354 2.89 7.09 -23.69
C TYR A 354 2.74 5.89 -24.63
N LYS A 355 3.85 5.27 -25.07
CA LYS A 355 3.84 4.15 -26.02
C LYS A 355 3.65 2.79 -25.37
N VAL A 356 3.45 2.76 -24.05
CA VAL A 356 3.26 1.53 -23.29
C VAL A 356 1.96 1.59 -22.49
N SER A 357 1.40 0.43 -22.19
CA SER A 357 0.24 0.26 -21.32
C SER A 357 0.57 -0.67 -20.16
N SER A 358 0.00 -0.40 -19.00
CA SER A 358 0.23 -1.18 -17.78
C SER A 358 -0.18 -2.64 -17.95
N PHE A 359 0.71 -3.57 -17.61
CA PHE A 359 0.39 -5.00 -17.55
C PHE A 359 -0.01 -5.38 -16.13
N THR A 360 -1.27 -5.79 -15.93
CA THR A 360 -1.77 -6.19 -14.59
C THR A 360 -1.81 -7.71 -14.46
N LEU A 361 -0.99 -8.24 -13.54
CA LEU A 361 -1.02 -9.65 -13.14
C LEU A 361 -2.32 -9.97 -12.40
N ARG A 362 -2.93 -11.11 -12.71
CA ARG A 362 -4.18 -11.58 -12.10
C ARG A 362 -3.96 -12.96 -11.49
N PHE A 363 -4.35 -13.15 -10.23
CA PHE A 363 -4.26 -14.46 -9.58
C PHE A 363 -5.64 -15.07 -9.34
N VAL A 364 -5.76 -16.39 -9.56
CA VAL A 364 -6.97 -17.14 -9.18
C VAL A 364 -6.99 -17.29 -7.66
N PHE A 365 -8.14 -17.02 -7.06
CA PHE A 365 -8.42 -17.34 -5.67
C PHE A 365 -9.72 -18.14 -5.61
N ILE A 366 -9.73 -19.25 -4.87
CA ILE A 366 -10.85 -20.18 -4.78
C ILE A 366 -11.74 -19.80 -3.61
N TYR A 367 -13.03 -19.62 -3.83
CA TYR A 367 -14.00 -19.34 -2.76
C TYR A 367 -14.35 -20.63 -2.01
N ASN A 368 -13.42 -21.20 -1.25
CA ASN A 368 -13.72 -22.38 -0.44
C ASN A 368 -14.47 -21.96 0.84
N SER A 369 -15.55 -22.67 1.15
CA SER A 369 -16.18 -22.57 2.46
C SER A 369 -15.23 -23.11 3.51
N LEU A 370 -14.81 -22.27 4.47
CA LEU A 370 -14.11 -22.72 5.68
C LEU A 370 -14.91 -23.86 6.33
N LYS A 371 -14.31 -25.06 6.36
CA LYS A 371 -14.92 -26.24 6.95
C LYS A 371 -15.18 -26.03 8.44
N ALA A 372 -16.26 -26.63 8.94
CA ALA A 372 -16.57 -26.64 10.36
C ALA A 372 -15.45 -27.33 11.15
N CYS A 373 -15.22 -26.81 12.35
CA CYS A 373 -14.22 -27.27 13.30
C CYS A 373 -14.35 -28.78 13.53
N GLY A 374 -13.30 -29.56 13.24
CA GLY A 374 -13.25 -31.01 13.51
C GLY A 374 -13.56 -31.96 12.35
N SER A 375 -13.75 -31.50 11.10
CA SER A 375 -13.92 -32.43 9.96
C SER A 375 -12.57 -32.89 9.38
N ALA A 376 -12.11 -34.06 9.82
CA ALA A 376 -11.00 -34.79 9.20
C ALA A 376 -11.43 -35.33 7.83
N ALA A 377 -11.18 -34.57 6.76
CA ALA A 377 -11.18 -35.10 5.41
C ALA A 377 -10.31 -34.23 4.52
N GLU A 378 -9.07 -34.66 4.31
CA GLU A 378 -8.26 -34.26 3.16
C GLU A 378 -8.99 -34.69 1.90
N GLN A 379 -9.33 -33.73 1.04
CA GLN A 379 -9.49 -34.01 -0.38
C GLN A 379 -8.51 -33.11 -1.10
N SER A 380 -7.49 -33.76 -1.66
CA SER A 380 -6.60 -33.22 -2.67
C SER A 380 -7.44 -32.71 -3.84
N VAL A 381 -7.49 -31.38 -4.03
CA VAL A 381 -8.07 -30.79 -5.23
C VAL A 381 -7.02 -30.84 -6.31
N ALA A 382 -7.19 -31.77 -7.25
CA ALA A 382 -6.47 -31.77 -8.52
C ALA A 382 -6.92 -30.55 -9.34
N ILE A 383 -5.96 -29.73 -9.77
CA ILE A 383 -6.21 -28.59 -10.66
C ILE A 383 -6.56 -29.17 -12.03
N THR A 384 -7.82 -29.06 -12.44
CA THR A 384 -8.25 -29.34 -13.81
C THR A 384 -8.69 -28.04 -14.47
N TYR A 385 -8.16 -27.75 -15.66
CA TYR A 385 -8.53 -26.59 -16.45
C TYR A 385 -9.84 -26.85 -17.17
N THR A 386 -10.86 -26.03 -16.94
CA THR A 386 -12.07 -25.99 -17.77
C THR A 386 -12.41 -24.54 -18.14
N TYR A 387 -12.54 -24.30 -19.43
CA TYR A 387 -13.15 -23.09 -19.99
C TYR A 387 -14.66 -23.26 -20.01
N SER A 388 -15.41 -22.40 -19.30
CA SER A 388 -16.85 -22.28 -19.52
C SER A 388 -17.42 -20.94 -19.05
N ARG A 389 -18.37 -20.44 -19.87
CA ARG A 389 -19.10 -19.17 -19.75
C ARG A 389 -19.87 -19.03 -18.44
N VAL A 390 -19.97 -17.77 -18.01
CA VAL A 390 -20.66 -17.28 -16.81
C VAL A 390 -22.18 -17.32 -16.96
N SER A 391 -22.88 -17.73 -15.90
CA SER A 391 -24.25 -17.28 -15.58
C SER A 391 -24.37 -17.02 -14.07
N TRP A 392 -24.80 -15.81 -13.70
CA TRP A 392 -25.05 -15.36 -12.34
C TRP A 392 -26.51 -15.57 -11.94
N PHE A 393 -26.78 -16.01 -10.70
CA PHE A 393 -27.91 -15.55 -9.90
C PHE A 393 -27.64 -15.78 -8.40
N GLY A 394 -27.92 -14.77 -7.57
CA GLY A 394 -27.90 -14.89 -6.10
C GLY A 394 -27.77 -13.55 -5.38
N LYS A 395 -28.89 -12.99 -4.92
CA LYS A 395 -28.97 -11.83 -4.01
C LYS A 395 -28.64 -12.26 -2.58
N HIS A 396 -27.83 -11.49 -1.87
CA HIS A 396 -27.92 -11.38 -0.41
C HIS A 396 -27.64 -9.95 0.06
N THR A 397 -28.64 -9.38 0.73
CA THR A 397 -28.62 -8.10 1.45
C THR A 397 -28.18 -8.32 2.89
N GLY A 398 -27.21 -7.54 3.35
CA GLY A 398 -26.78 -7.47 4.75
C GLY A 398 -25.58 -6.55 4.88
N GLN A 399 -25.82 -5.26 5.14
CA GLN A 399 -24.76 -4.32 5.51
C GLN A 399 -24.30 -4.63 6.94
N ALA A 400 -23.13 -5.27 7.06
CA ALA A 400 -22.33 -5.22 8.27
C ALA A 400 -21.25 -4.15 8.06
N ASN A 401 -21.12 -3.22 9.00
CA ASN A 401 -19.99 -2.29 9.05
C ASN A 401 -18.71 -3.10 9.35
N LEU A 402 -18.09 -3.61 8.29
CA LEU A 402 -16.86 -4.41 8.34
C LEU A 402 -15.68 -3.43 8.36
N LEU A 403 -15.00 -3.36 9.51
CA LEU A 403 -13.82 -2.55 9.70
C LEU A 403 -12.57 -3.19 9.04
N PRO A 404 -11.76 -2.43 8.29
CA PRO A 404 -10.49 -2.90 7.74
C PRO A 404 -9.48 -3.38 8.78
N LEU A 405 -8.59 -4.27 8.36
CA LEU A 405 -7.58 -4.98 9.17
C LEU A 405 -6.72 -4.11 10.09
N LEU A 406 -6.10 -3.07 9.54
CA LEU A 406 -5.36 -2.06 10.28
C LEU A 406 -6.34 -0.98 10.72
N SER A 407 -7.35 -1.39 11.49
CA SER A 407 -8.20 -0.47 12.23
C SER A 407 -7.47 -0.06 13.48
N TRP A 408 -7.30 1.24 13.66
CA TRP A 408 -6.53 1.77 14.77
C TRP A 408 -7.43 2.00 15.96
N ARG A 409 -6.85 1.96 17.16
CA ARG A 409 -7.63 2.24 18.38
C ARG A 409 -8.03 3.71 18.41
N SER A 410 -9.33 3.97 18.28
CA SER A 410 -9.94 5.30 18.42
C SER A 410 -9.80 5.89 19.83
N SER A 411 -9.42 5.08 20.82
CA SER A 411 -9.32 5.42 22.23
C SER A 411 -7.94 5.89 22.69
N VAL A 412 -7.02 6.20 21.75
CA VAL A 412 -5.81 6.95 22.09
C VAL A 412 -6.25 8.38 22.40
N ARG A 413 -6.44 8.66 23.70
CA ARG A 413 -6.73 10.01 24.18
C ARG A 413 -5.56 10.91 23.77
N LEU A 414 -5.90 11.98 23.05
CA LEU A 414 -5.04 13.13 22.78
C LEU A 414 -4.59 13.81 24.08
#